data_AF-A0A829ZQH5-F1
#
_entry.id   AF-A0A829ZQH5-F1
#
_cell.length_a   1.000
_cell.length_b   1.000
_cell.length_c   1.000
_cell.angle_alpha   90.00
_cell.angle_beta   90.00
_cell.angle_gamma   90.00
#
_symmetry.space_group_name_H-M   'P 1'
#
loop_
_entity.id
_entity.type
_entity.pdbx_description
1 polymer ?
#
loop_
_entity_poly.entity_id
_entity_poly.type
_entity_poly.pdbx_seq_one_letter_code
_entity_poly.pdbx_strand_id
1 'polypeptide(L)'
;MKIQYIIVHHTGAEEKDAEQVRRYHLSLGWRDVGYNYIVERDGRAVAGRSLDIPGAHCRDAGMNYRSAGVAVLGNLMDRPPTKE
;
A
#
# COMPACT_ATOMS: atom_id res chain seq x y z
N MET A 1 10.40 10.27 9.17
CA MET A 1 10.11 11.11 7.99
C MET A 1 8.98 12.09 8.31
N LYS A 2 8.95 13.33 7.80
CA LYS A 2 7.79 14.23 7.99
C LYS A 2 6.74 13.98 6.91
N ILE A 3 5.62 13.38 7.29
CA ILE A 3 4.50 13.11 6.38
C ILE A 3 3.64 14.36 6.22
N GLN A 4 3.36 14.71 4.97
CA GLN A 4 2.57 15.88 4.58
C GLN A 4 1.35 15.50 3.75
N TYR A 5 1.39 14.33 3.10
CA TYR A 5 0.35 13.85 2.20
C TYR A 5 -0.02 12.40 2.51
N ILE A 6 -1.22 12.01 2.10
CA ILE A 6 -1.63 10.61 2.00
C ILE A 6 -1.89 10.34 0.52
N ILE A 7 -1.33 9.25 0.00
CA ILE A 7 -1.61 8.79 -1.36
C ILE A 7 -2.37 7.48 -1.26
N VAL A 8 -3.56 7.48 -1.85
CA VAL A 8 -4.45 6.33 -1.89
C VAL A 8 -4.18 5.52 -3.16
N HIS A 9 -4.04 4.22 -2.99
CA HIS A 9 -3.85 3.23 -4.04
C HIS A 9 -4.90 2.12 -3.92
N HIS A 10 -5.02 1.31 -4.98
CA HIS A 10 -5.48 -0.07 -4.87
C HIS A 10 -4.30 -1.01 -5.14
N THR A 11 -4.40 -2.29 -4.77
CA THR A 11 -3.32 -3.26 -5.09
C THR A 11 -3.33 -3.67 -6.57
N GLY A 12 -4.49 -3.55 -7.23
CA GLY A 12 -4.62 -3.77 -8.67
C GLY A 12 -4.73 -5.25 -9.06
N ALA A 13 -4.83 -6.15 -8.09
CA ALA A 13 -5.13 -7.57 -8.30
C ALA A 13 -6.12 -8.07 -7.24
N GLU A 14 -6.49 -9.34 -7.32
CA GLU A 14 -7.36 -9.99 -6.32
C GLU A 14 -6.50 -10.83 -5.36
N GLU A 15 -5.64 -10.15 -4.59
CA GLU A 15 -4.89 -10.81 -3.52
C GLU A 15 -5.81 -11.30 -2.41
N LYS A 16 -5.33 -12.32 -1.69
CA LYS A 16 -5.95 -12.89 -0.50
C LYS A 16 -5.84 -11.95 0.69
N ASP A 17 -4.64 -11.43 0.93
CA ASP A 17 -4.27 -10.67 2.13
C ASP A 17 -3.08 -9.75 1.86
N ALA A 18 -2.81 -8.82 2.79
CA ALA A 18 -1.68 -7.90 2.70
C ALA A 18 -0.32 -8.63 2.62
N GLU A 19 -0.23 -9.83 3.18
CA GLU A 19 0.98 -10.64 3.16
C GLU A 19 1.28 -11.20 1.76
N GLN A 20 0.26 -11.54 0.96
CA GLN A 20 0.47 -11.87 -0.45
C GLN A 20 1.05 -10.70 -1.24
N VAL A 21 0.57 -9.47 -0.99
CA VAL A 21 1.11 -8.25 -1.61
C VAL A 21 2.57 -8.05 -1.20
N ARG A 22 2.90 -8.26 0.08
CA ARG A 22 4.28 -8.20 0.58
C ARG A 22 5.17 -9.24 -0.11
N ARG A 23 4.75 -10.51 -0.18
CA ARG A 23 5.51 -11.57 -0.87
C ARG A 23 5.77 -11.23 -2.33
N TYR A 24 4.79 -10.67 -3.03
CA TYR A 24 4.97 -10.22 -4.41
C TYR A 24 6.03 -9.11 -4.50
N HIS A 25 5.92 -8.04 -3.71
CA HIS A 25 6.94 -6.98 -3.71
C HIS A 25 8.35 -7.47 -3.33
N LEU A 26 8.46 -8.38 -2.36
CA LEU A 26 9.74 -9.02 -2.02
C LEU A 26 10.30 -9.82 -3.20
N SER A 27 9.46 -10.51 -3.97
CA SER A 27 9.88 -11.23 -5.18
C SER A 27 10.40 -10.30 -6.30
N LEU A 28 9.98 -9.02 -6.30
CA LEU A 28 10.52 -7.98 -7.17
C LEU A 28 11.85 -7.37 -6.66
N GLY A 29 12.41 -7.92 -5.57
CA GLY A 29 13.65 -7.42 -4.96
C GLY A 29 13.45 -6.20 -4.06
N TRP A 30 12.21 -5.87 -3.68
CA TRP A 30 11.96 -4.75 -2.77
C TRP A 30 12.33 -5.15 -1.34
N ARG A 31 12.66 -4.16 -0.51
CA ARG A 31 13.00 -4.42 0.90
C ARG A 31 11.81 -4.84 1.77
N ASP A 32 10.60 -4.49 1.32
CA ASP A 32 9.32 -4.76 1.97
C ASP A 32 8.19 -4.40 0.97
N VAL A 33 6.94 -4.55 1.38
CA VAL A 33 5.76 -4.01 0.70
C VAL A 33 5.90 -2.50 0.43
N GLY A 34 5.41 -2.04 -0.73
CA GLY A 34 5.51 -0.64 -1.16
C GLY A 34 4.81 0.39 -0.28
N TYR A 35 3.71 -0.03 0.35
CA TYR A 35 2.76 0.81 1.07
C TYR A 35 3.06 0.84 2.58
N ASN A 36 2.65 1.90 3.25
CA ASN A 36 2.73 1.99 4.71
C ASN A 36 1.56 1.26 5.38
N TYR A 37 0.38 1.26 4.75
CA TYR A 37 -0.78 0.50 5.19
C TYR A 37 -1.48 -0.15 4.01
N ILE A 38 -2.03 -1.35 4.25
CA ILE A 38 -2.96 -2.01 3.34
C ILE A 38 -4.26 -2.22 4.11
N VAL A 39 -5.37 -1.74 3.55
CA VAL A 39 -6.72 -1.99 4.06
C VAL A 39 -7.22 -3.29 3.44
N GLU A 40 -7.45 -4.30 4.28
CA GLU A 40 -8.04 -5.57 3.87
C GLU A 40 -9.56 -5.46 3.66
N ARG A 41 -10.16 -6.49 3.07
CA ARG A 41 -11.59 -6.52 2.72
C ARG A 41 -12.53 -6.46 3.93
N ASP A 42 -12.02 -6.80 5.11
CA ASP A 42 -12.74 -6.72 6.39
C ASP A 42 -12.53 -5.37 7.11
N GLY A 43 -11.94 -4.38 6.42
CA GLY A 43 -11.68 -3.05 6.96
C GLY A 43 -10.41 -2.94 7.82
N ARG A 44 -9.70 -4.05 8.09
CA ARG A 44 -8.48 -3.99 8.90
C ARG A 44 -7.35 -3.27 8.14
N ALA A 45 -6.77 -2.25 8.78
CA ALA A 45 -5.55 -1.62 8.31
C ALA A 45 -4.32 -2.40 8.78
N VAL A 46 -3.72 -3.19 7.88
CA VAL A 46 -2.50 -3.96 8.13
C VAL A 46 -1.29 -3.06 7.91
N ALA A 47 -0.39 -3.03 8.91
CA ALA A 47 0.86 -2.28 8.80
C ALA A 47 1.82 -2.93 7.79
N GLY A 48 2.26 -2.11 6.84
CA GLY A 48 3.29 -2.43 5.87
C GLY A 48 4.63 -1.84 6.28
N ARG A 49 5.20 -1.02 5.40
CA ARG A 49 6.48 -0.34 5.64
C ARG A 49 6.35 0.75 6.72
N SER A 50 7.31 0.83 7.64
CA SER A 50 7.33 1.86 8.70
C SER A 50 7.22 3.28 8.13
N LEU A 51 6.47 4.15 8.81
CA LEU A 51 6.33 5.58 8.49
C LEU A 51 7.64 6.37 8.72
N ASP A 52 8.61 5.79 9.42
CA ASP A 52 9.89 6.45 9.70
C ASP A 52 10.84 6.44 8.51
N ILE A 53 10.63 5.52 7.56
CA ILE A 53 11.44 5.36 6.36
C ILE A 53 10.64 5.72 5.10
N PRO A 54 11.30 6.14 4.00
CA PRO A 54 10.63 6.42 2.74
C PRO A 54 9.86 5.19 2.20
N GLY A 55 8.68 5.45 1.64
CA GLY A 55 7.85 4.45 0.96
C GLY A 55 8.43 3.99 -0.39
N ALA A 56 7.74 3.07 -1.07
CA ALA A 56 8.02 2.72 -2.47
C ALA A 56 6.71 2.54 -3.25
N HIS A 57 5.83 3.54 -3.17
CA HIS A 57 4.49 3.51 -3.75
C HIS A 57 4.24 4.67 -4.73
N CYS A 58 4.96 5.79 -4.63
CA CYS A 58 4.85 6.91 -5.55
C CYS A 58 6.17 7.67 -5.67
N ARG A 59 6.88 7.48 -6.80
CA ARG A 59 8.14 8.18 -7.08
C ARG A 59 7.93 9.62 -7.52
N ASP A 60 6.80 9.91 -8.16
CA ASP A 60 6.53 11.19 -8.78
C ASP A 60 6.57 12.32 -7.75
N ALA A 61 7.18 13.44 -8.14
CA ALA A 61 7.42 14.58 -7.27
C ALA A 61 8.07 14.23 -5.91
N GLY A 62 8.81 13.11 -5.81
CA GLY A 62 9.46 12.68 -4.57
C GLY A 62 8.47 12.28 -3.46
N MET A 63 7.27 11.81 -3.80
CA MET A 63 6.22 11.56 -2.82
C MET A 63 6.53 10.46 -1.81
N ASN A 64 7.34 9.45 -2.17
CA ASN A 64 7.87 8.46 -1.23
C ASN A 64 8.56 9.06 0.01
N TYR A 65 9.06 10.30 -0.06
CA TYR A 65 9.75 10.99 1.03
C TYR A 65 8.88 11.98 1.82
N ARG A 66 7.62 12.17 1.40
CA ARG A 66 6.72 13.21 1.95
C ARG A 66 5.29 12.72 2.19
N SER A 67 4.99 11.46 1.86
CA SER A 67 3.65 10.90 1.95
C SER A 67 3.63 9.54 2.61
N ALA A 68 2.46 9.18 3.16
CA ALA A 68 2.12 7.81 3.50
C ALA A 68 1.36 7.17 2.33
N GLY A 69 1.77 5.97 1.93
CA GLY A 69 1.05 5.16 0.96
C GLY A 69 0.02 4.26 1.66
N VAL A 70 -1.25 4.40 1.30
CA VAL A 70 -2.33 3.54 1.79
C VAL A 70 -2.96 2.85 0.58
N ALA A 71 -2.96 1.51 0.57
CA ALA A 71 -3.60 0.74 -0.49
C ALA A 71 -4.86 0.03 0.03
N VAL A 72 -5.92 0.03 -0.77
CA VAL A 72 -7.07 -0.87 -0.57
C VAL A 72 -6.82 -2.16 -1.34
N LEU A 73 -6.98 -3.30 -0.67
CA LEU A 73 -6.78 -4.61 -1.28
C LEU A 73 -7.87 -4.90 -2.34
N GLY A 74 -7.45 -5.14 -3.57
CA GLY A 74 -8.34 -5.45 -4.70
C GLY A 74 -8.04 -4.66 -5.97
N ASN A 75 -8.73 -5.04 -7.05
CA ASN A 75 -8.80 -4.22 -8.26
C ASN A 75 -10.09 -3.37 -8.26
N LEU A 76 -9.95 -2.12 -7.84
CA LEU A 76 -11.05 -1.15 -7.82
C LEU A 76 -11.58 -0.71 -9.20
N MET A 77 -10.93 -1.12 -10.30
CA MET A 77 -11.50 -0.94 -11.65
C MET A 77 -12.56 -2.00 -11.96
N ASP A 78 -12.48 -3.18 -11.34
CA ASP A 78 -13.41 -4.29 -11.59
C ASP A 78 -14.60 -4.25 -10.63
N ARG A 79 -14.42 -3.73 -9.41
CA ARG A 79 -15.47 -3.62 -8.39
C ARG A 79 -15.16 -2.52 -7.36
N PRO A 80 -16.18 -1.89 -6.75
CA PRO A 80 -15.94 -0.92 -5.68
C PRO A 80 -15.33 -1.57 -4.44
N PRO A 81 -14.76 -0.77 -3.50
CA PRO A 81 -14.38 -1.24 -2.18
C PRO A 81 -15.57 -1.86 -1.43
N THR A 82 -15.25 -2.66 -0.41
CA THR A 82 -16.24 -3.13 0.57
C THR A 82 -16.74 -1.96 1.43
N LYS A 83 -17.79 -2.18 2.23
CA LYS A 83 -18.42 -1.09 3.01
C LYS A 83 -17.67 -0.78 4.30
N GLU A 84 -17.03 -1.80 4.85
CA GLU A 84 -16.19 -1.82 6.05
C GLU A 84 -14.95 -0.93 5.88
#